data_AF-A0A2N8NHN9-F1
#
_entry.id   AF-A0A2N8NHN9-F1
#
_cell.length_a   1.000
_cell.length_b   1.000
_cell.length_c   1.000
_cell.angle_alpha   90.00
_cell.angle_beta   90.00
_cell.angle_gamma   90.00
#
_symmetry.space_group_name_H-M   'P 1'
#
loop_
_entity.id
_entity.type
_entity.pdbx_description
1 polymer ?
#
loop_
_entity_poly.entity_id
_entity_poly.type
_entity_poly.pdbx_seq_one_letter_code
_entity_poly.pdbx_strand_id
1 'polypeptide(L)'
;MTKITGAIEQLNTVLSGKVVNLTPEERRQYGSIADRNKLLVDKAKFYMEKAPQTVPQTIDKAEFDRDYAARGQVEAPLRELSMVTEKLRDTKTLLDFDNLQAALNYYRYVRYLASQNEPGTTTIYQDLKQHYPGGGKKAEDKNKKPGNKKPKPGGGDDIHQPEEPPKKPDTGGGSGGDDIQLPSEPPKKPDTGGTQG
;
A
#
# COMPACT_ATOMS: atom_id res chain seq x y z
N MET A 1 9.13 17.15 11.35
CA MET A 1 8.09 16.11 11.47
C MET A 1 6.78 16.62 12.07
N THR A 2 6.78 17.47 13.11
CA THR A 2 5.56 17.99 13.76
C THR A 2 4.53 18.63 12.81
N LYS A 3 4.98 19.41 11.81
CA LYS A 3 4.07 19.98 10.79
C LYS A 3 3.40 18.92 9.91
N ILE A 4 4.08 17.82 9.62
CA ILE A 4 3.53 16.69 8.84
C ILE A 4 2.47 15.98 9.68
N THR A 5 2.75 15.73 10.97
CA THR A 5 1.78 15.16 11.90
C THR A 5 0.52 16.02 12.00
N GLY A 6 0.66 17.34 12.15
CA GLY A 6 -0.48 18.26 12.16
C GLY A 6 -1.30 18.25 10.86
N ALA A 7 -0.65 18.12 9.70
CA ALA A 7 -1.35 17.97 8.42
C ALA A 7 -2.13 16.64 8.33
N ILE A 8 -1.57 15.55 8.85
CA ILE A 8 -2.25 14.25 8.91
C ILE A 8 -3.48 14.32 9.83
N GLU A 9 -3.37 14.98 10.97
CA GLU A 9 -4.50 15.22 11.88
C GLU A 9 -5.62 16.00 11.19
N GLN A 10 -5.28 17.06 10.46
CA GLN A 10 -6.25 17.84 9.67
C GLN A 10 -6.94 16.97 8.61
N LEU A 11 -6.19 16.13 7.88
CA LEU A 11 -6.77 15.18 6.91
C LEU A 11 -7.76 14.23 7.61
N ASN A 12 -7.39 13.66 8.75
CA ASN A 12 -8.27 12.77 9.50
C ASN A 12 -9.54 13.49 9.99
N THR A 13 -9.44 14.73 10.45
CA THR A 13 -10.61 15.54 10.83
C THR A 13 -11.54 15.78 9.63
N VAL A 14 -10.99 16.13 8.47
CA VAL A 14 -11.80 16.37 7.25
C VAL A 14 -12.52 15.11 6.78
N LEU A 15 -11.87 13.95 6.90
CA LEU A 15 -12.38 12.65 6.46
C LEU A 15 -13.32 11.98 7.49
N SER A 16 -13.35 12.47 8.73
CA SER A 16 -14.17 11.91 9.80
C SER A 16 -15.65 11.85 9.40
N GLY A 17 -16.24 10.65 9.51
CA GLY A 17 -17.64 10.39 9.14
C GLY A 17 -17.91 10.32 7.63
N LYS A 18 -16.91 10.52 6.76
CA LYS A 18 -17.06 10.56 5.29
C LYS A 18 -16.39 9.39 4.57
N VAL A 19 -15.60 8.59 5.28
CA VAL A 19 -14.84 7.47 4.72
C VAL A 19 -15.33 6.13 5.26
N VAL A 20 -15.14 5.09 4.46
CA VAL A 20 -15.45 3.71 4.82
C VAL A 20 -14.16 2.93 5.07
N ASN A 21 -14.16 2.09 6.11
CA ASN A 21 -13.09 1.13 6.32
C ASN A 21 -13.53 -0.23 5.75
N LEU A 22 -12.69 -0.81 4.89
CA LEU A 22 -12.92 -2.13 4.31
C LEU A 22 -12.11 -3.19 5.06
N THR A 23 -12.73 -4.34 5.36
CA THR A 23 -12.00 -5.51 5.85
C THR A 23 -11.09 -6.09 4.76
N PRO A 24 -10.10 -6.94 5.10
CA PRO A 24 -9.32 -7.66 4.09
C PRO A 24 -10.20 -8.46 3.11
N GLU A 25 -11.28 -9.07 3.61
CA GLU A 25 -12.25 -9.83 2.82
C GLU A 25 -13.03 -8.92 1.88
N GLU A 26 -13.52 -7.78 2.36
CA GLU A 26 -14.22 -6.78 1.55
C GLU A 26 -13.31 -6.17 0.48
N ARG A 27 -12.03 -5.92 0.80
CA ARG A 27 -11.06 -5.46 -0.20
C ARG A 27 -10.83 -6.50 -1.31
N ARG A 28 -10.84 -7.79 -0.97
CA ARG A 28 -10.75 -8.88 -1.96
C ARG A 28 -12.04 -9.00 -2.78
N GLN A 29 -13.19 -8.87 -2.13
CA GLN A 29 -14.51 -8.99 -2.74
C GLN A 29 -14.79 -7.85 -3.72
N TYR A 30 -14.59 -6.60 -3.29
CA TYR A 30 -14.80 -5.43 -4.13
C TYR A 30 -13.66 -5.24 -5.14
N GLY A 31 -12.46 -5.70 -4.80
CA GLY A 31 -11.27 -5.64 -5.65
C GLY A 31 -10.85 -4.21 -5.99
N SER A 32 -9.76 -4.09 -6.73
CA SER A 32 -9.51 -2.87 -7.50
C SER A 32 -10.21 -3.02 -8.84
N ILE A 33 -11.03 -2.03 -9.20
CA ILE A 33 -11.61 -1.94 -10.53
C ILE A 33 -10.43 -1.61 -11.47
N ALA A 34 -9.89 -2.62 -12.16
CA ALA A 34 -8.82 -2.43 -13.14
C ALA A 34 -9.21 -1.35 -14.17
N ASP A 35 -8.23 -0.66 -14.77
CA ASP A 35 -8.48 0.50 -15.65
C ASP A 35 -9.50 0.24 -16.76
N ARG A 36 -9.57 -0.99 -17.27
CA ARG A 36 -10.57 -1.42 -18.26
C ARG A 36 -12.02 -1.32 -17.74
N ASN A 37 -12.24 -1.62 -16.47
CA ASN A 37 -13.55 -1.52 -15.84
C ASN A 37 -13.90 -0.07 -15.45
N LYS A 38 -12.90 0.80 -15.21
CA LYS A 38 -13.15 2.26 -15.09
C LYS A 38 -13.72 2.84 -16.38
N LEU A 39 -13.15 2.47 -17.53
CA LEU A 39 -13.66 2.89 -18.84
C LEU A 39 -15.10 2.42 -19.09
N LEU A 40 -15.45 1.21 -18.63
CA LEU A 40 -16.83 0.71 -18.71
C LEU A 40 -17.79 1.60 -17.91
N VAL A 41 -17.42 1.99 -16.69
CA VAL A 41 -18.22 2.88 -15.84
C VAL A 41 -18.43 4.24 -16.51
N ASP A 42 -17.39 4.81 -17.11
CA ASP A 42 -17.47 6.09 -17.83
C ASP A 42 -18.40 5.99 -19.05
N LYS A 43 -18.31 4.90 -19.82
CA LYS A 43 -19.20 4.63 -20.95
C LYS A 43 -20.64 4.38 -20.51
N ALA A 44 -20.84 3.64 -19.43
CA ALA A 44 -22.16 3.41 -18.86
C ALA A 44 -22.80 4.74 -18.44
N LYS A 45 -22.08 5.59 -17.70
CA LYS A 45 -22.52 6.94 -17.33
C LYS A 45 -22.94 7.75 -18.56
N PHE A 46 -22.09 7.78 -19.59
CA PHE A 46 -22.39 8.47 -20.86
C PHE A 46 -23.68 7.97 -21.52
N TYR A 47 -23.87 6.66 -21.65
CA TYR A 47 -25.07 6.11 -22.31
C TYR A 47 -26.33 6.22 -21.46
N MET A 48 -26.24 6.12 -20.13
CA MET A 48 -27.38 6.35 -19.24
C MET A 48 -27.89 7.81 -19.33
N GLU A 49 -27.02 8.76 -19.66
CA GLU A 49 -27.41 10.16 -19.92
C GLU A 49 -27.95 10.37 -21.33
N LYS A 50 -27.34 9.75 -22.33
CA LYS A 50 -27.73 9.91 -23.75
C LYS A 50 -29.00 9.14 -24.11
N ALA A 51 -29.27 8.03 -23.42
CA ALA A 51 -30.42 7.17 -23.66
C ALA A 51 -31.10 6.79 -22.33
N PRO A 52 -31.75 7.73 -21.61
CA PRO A 52 -32.33 7.45 -20.29
C PRO A 52 -33.36 6.31 -20.28
N GLN A 53 -34.05 6.08 -21.40
CA GLN A 53 -34.99 4.99 -21.57
C GLN A 53 -34.36 3.58 -21.48
N THR A 54 -33.03 3.47 -21.63
CA THR A 54 -32.33 2.19 -21.49
C THR A 54 -31.90 1.90 -20.06
N VAL A 55 -32.11 2.84 -19.12
CA VAL A 55 -31.78 2.66 -17.70
C VAL A 55 -32.84 1.75 -17.07
N PRO A 56 -32.48 0.55 -16.59
CA PRO A 56 -33.41 -0.32 -15.89
C PRO A 56 -33.95 0.35 -14.64
N GLN A 57 -35.22 0.10 -14.30
CA GLN A 57 -35.85 0.62 -13.07
C GLN A 57 -35.19 0.07 -11.79
N THR A 58 -34.43 -1.01 -11.90
CA THR A 58 -33.66 -1.60 -10.79
C THR A 58 -32.39 -0.82 -10.46
N ILE A 59 -31.97 0.14 -11.29
CA ILE A 59 -30.81 0.98 -11.03
C ILE A 59 -31.27 2.30 -10.42
N ASP A 60 -30.84 2.61 -9.19
CA ASP A 60 -30.92 3.97 -8.66
C ASP A 60 -29.89 4.84 -9.38
N LYS A 61 -30.34 5.52 -10.43
CA LYS A 61 -29.50 6.40 -11.23
C LYS A 61 -28.99 7.61 -10.44
N ALA A 62 -29.73 8.07 -9.45
CA ALA A 62 -29.31 9.21 -8.63
C ALA A 62 -28.17 8.80 -7.68
N GLU A 63 -28.24 7.58 -7.11
CA GLU A 63 -27.14 7.01 -6.33
C GLU A 63 -25.89 6.78 -7.18
N PHE A 64 -26.04 6.15 -8.36
CA PHE A 64 -24.93 5.96 -9.30
C PHE A 64 -24.23 7.28 -9.65
N ASP A 65 -24.98 8.35 -9.91
CA ASP A 65 -24.41 9.66 -10.26
C ASP A 65 -23.65 10.28 -9.09
N ARG A 66 -24.14 10.15 -7.85
CA ARG A 66 -23.44 10.62 -6.65
C ARG A 66 -22.14 9.85 -6.43
N ASP A 67 -22.16 8.53 -6.55
CA ASP A 67 -20.97 7.68 -6.40
C ASP A 67 -19.93 7.95 -7.49
N TYR A 68 -20.38 8.14 -8.73
CA TYR A 68 -19.50 8.50 -9.85
C TYR A 68 -18.77 9.82 -9.60
N ALA A 69 -19.47 10.84 -9.09
CA ALA A 69 -18.87 12.12 -8.74
C ALA A 69 -17.91 12.00 -7.55
N ALA A 70 -18.32 11.30 -6.49
CA ALA A 70 -17.49 11.07 -5.30
C ALA A 70 -16.18 10.33 -5.64
N ARG A 71 -16.23 9.35 -6.55
CA ARG A 71 -15.03 8.65 -7.06
C ARG A 71 -14.01 9.64 -7.63
N GLY A 72 -14.44 10.57 -8.48
CA GLY A 72 -13.56 11.57 -9.09
C GLY A 72 -12.92 12.51 -8.06
N GLN A 73 -13.68 12.92 -7.05
CA GLN A 73 -13.17 13.78 -5.98
C GLN A 73 -12.13 13.11 -5.09
N VAL A 74 -12.22 11.79 -4.88
CA VAL A 74 -11.26 11.03 -4.06
C VAL A 74 -9.98 10.69 -4.83
N GLU A 75 -10.06 10.50 -6.15
CA GLU A 75 -8.93 10.02 -6.96
C GLU A 75 -7.74 10.99 -6.98
N ALA A 76 -7.99 12.30 -7.12
CA ALA A 76 -6.90 13.28 -7.15
C ALA A 76 -6.14 13.39 -5.81
N PRO A 77 -6.80 13.59 -4.64
CA PRO A 77 -6.11 13.56 -3.35
C PRO A 77 -5.40 12.24 -3.08
N LEU A 78 -5.99 11.10 -3.46
CA LEU A 78 -5.37 9.79 -3.27
C LEU A 78 -4.05 9.68 -4.04
N ARG A 79 -4.00 10.19 -5.28
CA ARG A 79 -2.77 10.22 -6.08
C ARG A 79 -1.68 11.08 -5.43
N GLU A 80 -2.04 12.28 -4.98
CA GLU A 80 -1.09 13.18 -4.32
C GLU A 80 -0.53 12.58 -3.02
N LEU A 81 -1.39 11.99 -2.19
CA LEU A 81 -1.00 11.30 -0.96
C LEU A 81 -0.11 10.08 -1.22
N SER A 82 -0.32 9.39 -2.34
CA SER A 82 0.53 8.27 -2.77
C SER A 82 1.94 8.75 -3.08
N MET A 83 2.10 9.86 -3.82
CA MET A 83 3.42 10.45 -4.10
C MET A 83 4.13 10.96 -2.84
N VAL A 84 3.40 11.53 -1.89
CA VAL A 84 3.98 11.93 -0.59
C VAL A 84 4.46 10.70 0.19
N THR A 85 3.67 9.63 0.19
CA THR A 85 4.01 8.36 0.84
C THR A 85 5.27 7.75 0.22
N GLU A 86 5.38 7.76 -1.10
CA GLU A 86 6.56 7.30 -1.84
C GLU A 86 7.83 8.05 -1.40
N LYS A 87 7.80 9.39 -1.40
CA LYS A 87 8.94 10.22 -0.94
C LYS A 87 9.39 9.89 0.47
N LEU A 88 8.43 9.71 1.40
CA LEU A 88 8.74 9.35 2.78
C LEU A 88 9.31 7.93 2.88
N ARG A 89 8.77 6.99 2.10
CA ARG A 89 9.24 5.61 2.05
C ARG A 89 10.66 5.53 1.52
N ASP A 90 10.97 6.20 0.42
CA ASP A 90 12.31 6.20 -0.18
C ASP A 90 13.35 6.80 0.77
N THR A 91 12.99 7.94 1.39
CA THR A 91 13.83 8.58 2.42
C THR A 91 14.08 7.63 3.59
N LYS A 92 13.03 6.95 4.08
CA LYS A 92 13.16 5.97 5.17
C LYS A 92 14.06 4.80 4.76
N THR A 93 13.91 4.27 3.55
CA THR A 93 14.74 3.17 3.05
C THR A 93 16.21 3.55 3.02
N LEU A 94 16.55 4.76 2.58
CA LEU A 94 17.92 5.26 2.60
C LEU A 94 18.46 5.39 4.04
N LEU A 95 17.69 6.00 4.93
CA LEU A 95 18.08 6.15 6.35
C LEU A 95 18.26 4.79 7.05
N ASP A 96 17.38 3.82 6.78
CA ASP A 96 17.49 2.47 7.31
C ASP A 96 18.76 1.78 6.83
N PHE A 97 19.11 1.97 5.55
CA PHE A 97 20.35 1.43 4.99
C PHE A 97 21.58 2.01 5.71
N ASP A 98 21.64 3.33 5.86
CA ASP A 98 22.77 4.00 6.53
C ASP A 98 22.89 3.58 8.01
N ASN A 99 21.76 3.54 8.72
CA ASN A 99 21.70 3.08 10.10
C ASN A 99 22.17 1.63 10.23
N LEU A 100 21.79 0.75 9.29
CA LEU A 100 22.25 -0.63 9.27
C LEU A 100 23.76 -0.69 9.04
N GLN A 101 24.32 0.06 8.10
CA GLN A 101 25.78 0.07 7.88
C GLN A 101 26.54 0.54 9.13
N ALA A 102 26.06 1.60 9.79
CA ALA A 102 26.63 2.10 11.04
C ALA A 102 26.56 1.04 12.15
N ALA A 103 25.42 0.38 12.33
CA ALA A 103 25.24 -0.69 13.31
C ALA A 103 26.16 -1.89 13.04
N LEU A 104 26.33 -2.29 11.76
CA LEU A 104 27.24 -3.37 11.38
C LEU A 104 28.71 -3.01 11.68
N ASN A 105 29.12 -1.76 11.45
CA ASN A 105 30.46 -1.29 11.80
C ASN A 105 30.68 -1.28 13.32
N TYR A 106 29.70 -0.78 14.08
CA TYR A 106 29.75 -0.81 15.54
C TYR A 106 29.85 -2.24 16.07
N TYR A 107 29.05 -3.17 15.56
CA TYR A 107 29.14 -4.59 15.90
C TYR A 107 30.55 -5.16 15.66
N ARG A 108 31.15 -4.88 14.50
CA ARG A 108 32.52 -5.33 14.16
C ARG A 108 33.55 -4.76 15.13
N TYR A 109 33.40 -3.49 15.52
CA TYR A 109 34.30 -2.85 16.46
C TYR A 109 34.16 -3.41 17.88
N VAL A 110 32.93 -3.61 18.37
CA VAL A 110 32.69 -4.25 19.68
C VAL A 110 33.21 -5.68 19.70
N ARG A 111 33.06 -6.44 18.59
CA ARG A 111 33.67 -7.77 18.45
C ARG A 111 35.20 -7.71 18.56
N TYR A 112 35.83 -6.70 17.96
CA TYR A 112 37.27 -6.49 18.08
C TYR A 112 37.67 -6.19 19.53
N LEU A 113 37.01 -5.25 20.21
CA LEU A 113 37.31 -4.93 21.61
C LEU A 113 37.12 -6.13 22.54
N ALA A 114 36.05 -6.91 22.34
CA ALA A 114 35.84 -8.15 23.09
C ALA A 114 36.97 -9.17 22.88
N SER A 115 37.54 -9.25 21.66
CA SER A 115 38.72 -10.09 21.39
C SER A 115 40.00 -9.60 22.08
N GLN A 116 40.07 -8.31 22.42
CA GLN A 116 41.16 -7.71 23.19
C GLN A 116 40.92 -7.78 24.71
N ASN A 117 39.82 -8.42 25.16
CA ASN A 117 39.39 -8.50 26.56
C ASN A 117 39.12 -7.14 27.21
N GLU A 118 38.68 -6.14 26.44
CA GLU A 118 38.27 -4.85 26.99
C GLU A 118 37.07 -5.02 27.95
N PRO A 119 37.15 -4.52 29.20
CA PRO A 119 36.08 -4.70 30.18
C PRO A 119 34.70 -4.29 29.68
N GLY A 120 33.68 -5.12 29.95
CA GLY A 120 32.28 -4.85 29.61
C GLY A 120 31.88 -5.12 28.15
N THR A 121 32.83 -5.35 27.24
CA THR A 121 32.53 -5.49 25.80
C THR A 121 32.01 -6.88 25.40
N THR A 122 32.35 -7.93 26.15
CA THR A 122 31.87 -9.30 25.90
C THR A 122 30.35 -9.40 25.93
N THR A 123 29.70 -8.81 26.93
CA THR A 123 28.24 -8.86 27.06
C THR A 123 27.54 -8.14 25.91
N ILE A 124 28.05 -6.95 25.52
CA ILE A 124 27.53 -6.18 24.39
C ILE A 124 27.69 -6.97 23.08
N TYR A 125 28.85 -7.59 22.85
CA TYR A 125 29.09 -8.41 21.67
C TYR A 125 28.11 -9.58 21.59
N GLN A 126 27.92 -10.33 22.68
CA GLN A 126 27.07 -11.52 22.69
C GLN A 126 25.60 -11.17 22.42
N ASP A 127 25.13 -10.04 22.95
CA ASP A 127 23.78 -9.53 22.69
C ASP A 127 23.60 -9.20 21.19
N LEU A 128 24.46 -8.33 20.65
CA LEU A 128 24.38 -7.93 19.24
C LEU A 128 24.59 -9.09 18.26
N LYS A 129 25.40 -10.09 18.62
CA LYS A 129 25.67 -11.28 17.79
C LYS A 129 24.40 -12.07 17.47
N GLN A 130 23.42 -12.10 18.38
CA GLN A 130 22.14 -12.80 18.16
C GLN A 130 21.35 -12.22 16.98
N HIS A 131 21.54 -10.92 16.71
CA HIS A 131 20.82 -10.18 15.68
C HIS A 131 21.64 -9.97 14.40
N TYR A 132 22.90 -10.43 14.36
CA TYR A 132 23.76 -10.25 13.19
C TYR A 132 23.34 -11.18 12.04
N PRO A 133 23.07 -10.64 10.84
CA PRO A 133 22.70 -11.46 9.68
C PRO A 133 23.85 -12.43 9.33
N GLY A 134 23.59 -13.74 9.49
CA GLY A 134 24.56 -14.81 9.28
C GLY A 134 25.28 -15.31 10.54
N GLY A 135 25.04 -14.71 11.72
CA GLY A 135 25.63 -15.12 12.99
C GLY A 135 24.92 -16.28 13.70
N GLY A 136 23.68 -16.57 13.32
CA GLY A 136 22.83 -17.60 13.92
C GLY A 136 22.45 -18.69 12.93
N LYS A 137 23.35 -19.66 12.70
CA LYS A 137 23.06 -21.07 12.30
C LYS A 137 24.36 -21.83 12.03
N LYS A 138 25.07 -22.21 13.10
CA LYS A 138 25.97 -23.40 13.14
C LYS A 138 26.13 -23.88 14.58
N ALA A 139 25.04 -24.31 15.20
CA ALA A 139 25.05 -25.28 16.29
C ALA A 139 23.63 -25.86 16.37
N GLU A 140 23.54 -27.18 16.50
CA GLU A 140 22.34 -28.04 16.41
C GLU A 140 21.89 -28.27 14.96
N ASP A 141 22.06 -29.47 14.36
CA ASP A 141 21.73 -30.78 14.91
C ASP A 141 22.56 -31.89 14.22
N LYS A 142 23.40 -32.59 15.00
CA LYS A 142 24.09 -33.84 14.60
C LYS A 142 23.28 -35.05 15.10
N ASN A 143 22.00 -35.16 14.77
CA ASN A 143 21.33 -36.46 14.85
C ASN A 143 20.16 -36.59 13.86
N LYS A 144 20.46 -36.95 12.60
CA LYS A 144 19.43 -37.29 11.60
C LYS A 144 19.36 -38.80 11.39
N LYS A 145 18.20 -39.41 11.64
CA LYS A 145 17.76 -40.61 10.91
C LYS A 145 16.71 -40.20 9.86
N PRO A 146 16.71 -40.78 8.65
CA PRO A 146 15.94 -40.27 7.51
C PRO A 146 14.56 -40.92 7.39
N GLY A 147 13.55 -40.14 6.99
CA GLY A 147 12.21 -40.63 6.68
C GLY A 147 11.58 -39.88 5.50
N ASN A 148 11.61 -40.53 4.35
CA ASN A 148 10.79 -40.42 3.12
C ASN A 148 10.36 -39.06 2.53
N LYS A 149 10.84 -38.81 1.30
CA LYS A 149 10.25 -37.92 0.29
C LYS A 149 9.27 -38.69 -0.61
N LYS A 150 8.18 -38.03 -1.03
CA LYS A 150 7.62 -38.09 -2.40
C LYS A 150 6.75 -36.84 -2.70
N PRO A 151 6.44 -36.48 -3.97
CA PRO A 151 6.74 -35.13 -4.49
C PRO A 151 5.61 -34.39 -5.26
N LYS A 152 5.81 -33.06 -5.46
CA LYS A 152 5.37 -32.13 -6.56
C LYS A 152 3.85 -31.91 -6.79
N PRO A 153 3.40 -30.90 -7.59
CA PRO A 153 4.07 -29.89 -8.47
C PRO A 153 3.65 -28.42 -8.11
N GLY A 154 4.04 -27.29 -8.71
CA GLY A 154 4.82 -26.88 -9.89
C GLY A 154 4.55 -25.37 -10.16
N GLY A 155 5.50 -24.67 -10.80
CA GLY A 155 5.38 -23.36 -11.48
C GLY A 155 5.21 -22.14 -10.56
N GLY A 156 6.04 -21.11 -10.54
CA GLY A 156 6.91 -20.54 -11.57
C GLY A 156 6.33 -19.19 -11.95
N ASP A 157 6.76 -18.11 -11.29
CA ASP A 157 6.46 -16.75 -11.73
C ASP A 157 7.76 -15.93 -11.71
N ASP A 158 8.15 -15.55 -12.92
CA ASP A 158 9.32 -14.80 -13.28
C ASP A 158 9.26 -13.37 -12.76
N ILE A 159 10.38 -12.90 -12.20
CA ILE A 159 10.57 -11.52 -11.77
C ILE A 159 10.83 -10.67 -13.02
N HIS A 160 9.85 -9.88 -13.43
CA HIS A 160 10.03 -8.85 -14.46
C HIS A 160 10.64 -7.59 -13.81
N GLN A 161 11.81 -7.17 -14.29
CA GLN A 161 12.39 -5.87 -13.99
C GLN A 161 11.58 -4.78 -14.71
N PRO A 162 11.32 -3.60 -14.10
CA PRO A 162 10.66 -2.52 -14.83
C PRO A 162 11.65 -1.81 -15.76
N GLU A 163 11.30 -1.77 -17.04
CA GLU A 163 11.91 -0.93 -18.08
C GLU A 163 11.62 0.57 -17.82
N GLU A 164 12.48 1.44 -18.35
CA GLU A 164 12.49 2.90 -18.17
C GLU A 164 11.16 3.60 -18.56
N PRO A 165 10.81 4.73 -17.92
CA PRO A 165 9.55 5.42 -18.20
C PRO A 165 9.62 6.24 -19.51
N PRO A 166 8.52 6.30 -20.30
CA PRO A 166 8.46 7.12 -21.51
C PRO A 166 8.29 8.62 -21.19
N LYS A 167 8.82 9.46 -22.10
CA LYS A 167 8.76 10.93 -22.04
C LYS A 167 7.32 11.48 -22.17
N LYS A 168 7.01 12.51 -21.37
CA LYS A 168 5.75 13.29 -21.44
C LYS A 168 5.59 14.05 -22.76
N PRO A 169 4.35 14.22 -23.26
CA PRO A 169 3.97 15.39 -24.03
C PRO A 169 3.49 16.52 -23.11
N ASP A 170 3.86 17.75 -23.46
CA ASP A 170 3.35 18.99 -22.88
C ASP A 170 1.87 19.20 -23.20
N THR A 171 1.07 19.53 -22.19
CA THR A 171 -0.11 20.39 -22.35
C THR A 171 -0.31 21.20 -21.07
N GLY A 172 -0.19 22.52 -21.20
CA GLY A 172 -0.61 23.48 -20.18
C GLY A 172 -2.11 23.66 -20.13
N GLY A 173 -2.55 24.49 -19.18
CA GLY A 173 -3.92 24.98 -19.07
C GLY A 173 -4.44 24.85 -17.64
N GLY A 174 -4.47 25.96 -16.92
CA GLY A 174 -4.98 26.04 -15.56
C GLY A 174 -6.50 26.07 -15.47
N SER A 175 -6.99 25.91 -14.25
CA SER A 175 -8.19 26.54 -13.68
C SER A 175 -8.17 26.14 -12.20
N GLY A 176 -8.23 27.08 -11.25
CA GLY A 176 -9.50 27.61 -10.80
C GLY A 176 -9.96 26.75 -9.62
N GLY A 177 -9.72 27.23 -8.40
CA GLY A 177 -10.06 26.52 -7.18
C GLY A 177 -11.56 26.46 -7.01
N ASP A 178 -12.13 25.29 -7.27
CA ASP A 178 -13.45 24.91 -6.79
C ASP A 178 -13.23 24.09 -5.51
N ASP A 179 -13.76 24.57 -4.39
CA ASP A 179 -13.72 23.88 -3.11
C ASP A 179 -14.31 22.46 -3.26
N ILE A 180 -13.57 21.46 -2.77
CA ILE A 180 -13.96 20.05 -2.84
C ILE A 180 -15.24 19.84 -2.01
N GLN A 181 -16.40 19.81 -2.67
CA GLN A 181 -17.66 19.38 -2.07
C GLN A 181 -17.65 17.86 -1.91
N LEU A 182 -16.95 17.37 -0.88
CA LEU A 182 -17.08 15.99 -0.42
C LEU A 182 -18.55 15.69 -0.10
N PRO A 183 -19.09 14.50 -0.47
CA PRO A 183 -20.43 14.10 -0.09
C PRO A 183 -20.62 14.22 1.43
N SER A 184 -21.78 14.70 1.87
CA SER A 184 -22.11 14.81 3.29
C SER A 184 -22.25 13.45 3.99
N GLU A 185 -22.41 12.38 3.21
CA GLU A 185 -22.54 11.00 3.69
C GLU A 185 -21.53 10.08 2.99
N PRO A 186 -20.97 9.08 3.69
CA PRO A 186 -20.05 8.13 3.08
C PRO A 186 -20.78 7.27 2.02
N PRO A 187 -20.08 6.80 0.96
CA PRO A 187 -20.65 5.88 -0.01
C PRO A 187 -21.24 4.65 0.70
N LYS A 188 -22.45 4.26 0.32
CA LYS A 188 -23.11 3.08 0.88
C LYS A 188 -22.49 1.82 0.31
N LYS A 189 -22.32 0.79 1.15
CA LYS A 189 -21.96 -0.54 0.66
C LYS A 189 -23.14 -1.09 -0.14
N PRO A 190 -22.93 -1.75 -1.28
CA PRO A 190 -24.01 -2.42 -2.00
C PRO A 190 -24.69 -3.41 -1.05
N ASP A 191 -26.03 -3.41 -1.01
CA ASP A 191 -26.78 -4.47 -0.33
C ASP A 191 -26.49 -5.79 -1.04
N THR A 192 -25.58 -6.59 -0.49
CA THR A 192 -25.40 -7.98 -0.91
C THR A 192 -26.56 -8.78 -0.35
N GLY A 193 -27.77 -8.51 -0.86
CA GLY A 193 -28.94 -9.34 -0.63
C GLY A 193 -28.58 -10.75 -1.08
N GLY A 194 -28.55 -11.68 -0.12
CA GLY A 194 -28.42 -13.09 -0.42
C GLY A 194 -29.58 -13.50 -1.32
N THR A 195 -29.33 -13.63 -2.62
CA THR A 195 -30.18 -14.41 -3.50
C THR A 195 -30.08 -15.86 -3.06
N GLN A 196 -31.04 -16.29 -2.25
CA GLN A 196 -31.44 -17.70 -2.23
C GLN A 196 -31.95 -18.05 -3.63
N GLY A 197 -31.30 -19.05 -4.23
CA GLY A 197 -31.66 -19.70 -5.48
C GLY A 197 -30.84 -20.97 -5.60
#